data_AF-A0A957UAH3-F1
#
_entry.id   AF-A0A957UAH3-F1
#
_cell.length_a   1.000
_cell.length_b   1.000
_cell.length_c   1.000
_cell.angle_alpha   90.00
_cell.angle_beta   90.00
_cell.angle_gamma   90.00
#
_symmetry.space_group_name_H-M   'P 1'
#
loop_
_entity.id
_entity.type
_entity.pdbx_description
1 polymer ?
#
loop_
_entity_poly.entity_id
_entity_poly.type
_entity_poly.pdbx_seq_one_letter_code
_entity_poly.pdbx_strand_id
1 'polypeptide(L)'
;MNELSAPRCAFCGKDRAEVKRLIEGEDNVYICDACILLGAEILAEEGVITGGVRPAVASGEHAPRAIPSPRAIVEHLDQYVIGQERAKRVLSVAVYNHYKRVFGSGSSEHGAGSHTPAEDGDVELTKSNVLLIGPTGSGKTLLAQTLA
;
A
#
# COMPACT_ATOMS: atom_id res chain seq x y z
N MET A 1 -27.12 1.60 39.35
CA MET A 1 -26.37 0.81 38.35
C MET A 1 -26.21 1.68 37.12
N ASN A 2 -25.15 2.47 37.03
CA ASN A 2 -24.80 3.15 35.79
C ASN A 2 -23.41 2.62 35.41
N GLU A 3 -23.39 1.59 34.59
CA GLU A 3 -22.18 1.20 33.89
C GLU A 3 -21.76 2.41 33.03
N LEU A 4 -20.63 3.01 33.40
CA LEU A 4 -19.91 3.97 32.57
C LEU A 4 -19.45 3.21 31.32
N SER A 5 -20.31 3.15 30.31
CA SER A 5 -20.01 2.60 28.99
C SER A 5 -18.75 3.30 28.46
N ALA A 6 -17.69 2.53 28.22
CA ALA A 6 -16.46 3.07 27.67
C ALA A 6 -16.75 3.78 26.33
N PRO A 7 -16.11 4.94 26.06
CA PRO A 7 -16.32 5.67 24.82
C PRO A 7 -15.89 4.81 23.62
N ARG A 8 -16.82 4.59 22.71
CA ARG A 8 -16.68 3.70 21.54
C ARG A 8 -17.16 4.40 20.29
N CYS A 9 -16.48 4.12 19.18
CA CYS A 9 -16.87 4.64 17.88
C CYS A 9 -18.26 4.14 17.48
N ALA A 10 -19.18 5.05 17.15
CA ALA A 10 -20.54 4.72 16.74
C ALA A 10 -20.62 4.00 15.38
N PHE A 11 -19.56 4.06 14.57
CA PHE A 11 -19.50 3.44 13.24
C PHE A 11 -18.92 2.03 13.26
N CYS A 12 -17.81 1.81 13.97
CA CYS A 12 -17.11 0.51 13.98
C CYS A 12 -17.09 -0.20 15.34
N GLY A 13 -17.63 0.42 16.41
CA GLY A 13 -17.70 -0.16 17.75
C GLY A 13 -16.39 -0.22 18.53
N LYS A 14 -15.26 0.14 17.90
CA LYS A 14 -13.93 0.14 18.52
C LYS A 14 -13.80 1.14 19.65
N ASP A 15 -13.04 0.77 20.67
CA ASP A 15 -12.72 1.65 21.79
C ASP A 15 -11.43 2.46 21.56
N ARG A 16 -11.07 3.28 22.54
CA ARG A 16 -9.91 4.18 22.49
C ARG A 16 -8.55 3.46 22.44
N ALA A 17 -8.47 2.18 22.84
CA ALA A 17 -7.24 1.40 22.77
C ALA A 17 -7.00 0.84 21.36
N GLU A 18 -8.05 0.66 20.57
CA GLU A 18 -8.00 0.05 19.24
C GLU A 18 -7.80 1.06 18.09
N VAL A 19 -7.82 2.36 18.38
CA VAL A 19 -7.76 3.43 17.37
C VAL A 19 -6.76 4.51 17.77
N LYS A 20 -6.14 5.19 16.80
CA LYS A 20 -5.11 6.22 17.10
C LYS A 20 -5.75 7.46 17.70
N ARG A 21 -6.95 7.83 17.25
CA ARG A 21 -7.73 8.94 17.82
C ARG A 21 -9.22 8.60 17.84
N LEU A 22 -9.86 8.98 18.93
CA LEU A 22 -11.30 8.94 19.09
C LEU A 22 -11.77 10.38 19.31
N ILE A 23 -12.59 10.89 18.40
CA ILE A 23 -13.09 12.26 18.38
C ILE A 23 -14.51 12.24 18.94
N GLU A 24 -14.78 13.15 19.87
CA GLU A 24 -16.07 13.33 20.51
C GLU A 24 -16.91 14.35 19.72
N GLY A 25 -18.15 13.97 19.43
CA GLY A 25 -19.17 14.83 18.86
C GLY A 25 -20.20 15.26 19.91
N GLU A 26 -21.29 15.85 19.44
CA GLU A 26 -22.44 16.17 20.30
C GLU A 26 -23.12 14.89 20.82
N ASP A 27 -23.89 15.00 21.91
CA ASP A 27 -24.67 13.90 22.51
C ASP A 27 -23.87 12.65 22.94
N ASN A 28 -22.60 12.79 23.32
CA ASN A 28 -21.69 11.68 23.68
C ASN A 28 -21.52 10.65 22.55
N VAL A 29 -21.61 11.08 21.29
CA VAL A 29 -21.30 10.25 20.12
C VAL A 29 -19.82 10.36 19.80
N TYR A 30 -19.15 9.23 19.52
CA TYR A 30 -17.74 9.22 19.18
C TYR A 30 -17.51 8.67 17.76
N ILE A 31 -16.52 9.21 17.06
CA ILE A 31 -16.05 8.73 15.76
C ILE A 31 -14.53 8.59 15.79
N CYS A 32 -14.00 7.47 15.29
CA CYS A 32 -12.56 7.24 15.25
C CYS A 32 -11.90 7.77 13.97
N ASP A 33 -10.59 8.00 14.03
CA ASP A 33 -9.80 8.44 12.88
C ASP A 33 -9.93 7.50 11.67
N ALA A 34 -9.98 6.20 11.91
CA ALA A 34 -10.14 5.21 10.83
C ALA A 34 -11.48 5.37 10.08
N CYS A 35 -12.59 5.60 10.78
CA CYS A 35 -13.90 5.79 10.15
C CYS A 35 -13.99 7.12 9.40
N ILE A 36 -13.34 8.18 9.90
CA ILE A 36 -13.26 9.46 9.19
C ILE A 36 -12.51 9.30 7.87
N LEU A 37 -11.36 8.61 7.90
CA LEU A 37 -10.56 8.38 6.69
C LEU A 37 -11.30 7.53 5.66
N LEU A 38 -11.97 6.47 6.10
CA LEU A 38 -12.79 5.62 5.22
C LEU A 38 -13.96 6.41 4.61
N GLY A 39 -14.66 7.21 5.42
CA GLY A 39 -15.73 8.08 4.92
C GLY A 39 -15.23 9.13 3.92
N ALA A 40 -14.06 9.71 4.17
CA ALA A 40 -13.45 10.67 3.25
C ALA A 40 -13.03 10.02 1.92
N GLU A 41 -12.60 8.76 1.93
CA GLU A 41 -12.28 8.01 0.71
C GLU A 41 -13.53 7.76 -0.14
N ILE A 42 -14.61 7.26 0.48
CA ILE A 42 -15.90 7.03 -0.20
C ILE A 42 -16.44 8.33 -0.81
N LEU A 43 -16.42 9.44 -0.05
CA LEU A 43 -16.90 10.73 -0.55
C LEU A 43 -16.02 11.32 -1.67
N ALA A 44 -14.73 10.97 -1.69
CA ALA A 44 -13.83 11.37 -2.77
C ALA A 44 -14.10 10.55 -4.05
N GLU A 45 -14.40 9.26 -3.93
CA GLU A 45 -14.83 8.41 -5.05
C GLU A 45 -16.14 8.89 -5.68
N GLU A 46 -17.10 9.32 -4.84
CA GLU A 46 -18.37 9.88 -5.28
C GLU A 46 -18.25 11.30 -5.86
N GLY A 47 -17.05 11.89 -5.86
CA GLY A 47 -16.79 13.24 -6.37
C GLY A 47 -17.42 14.36 -5.51
N VAL A 48 -17.89 14.03 -4.30
CA VAL A 48 -18.52 14.97 -3.37
C VAL A 48 -17.48 15.91 -2.76
N ILE A 49 -16.25 15.43 -2.58
CA ILE A 49 -15.12 16.24 -2.12
C ILE A 49 -13.97 16.21 -3.12
N THR A 50 -13.44 17.39 -3.48
CA THR A 50 -12.26 17.53 -4.33
C THR A 50 -11.01 17.63 -3.45
N GLY A 51 -10.20 16.57 -3.47
CA GLY A 51 -9.02 16.43 -2.60
C GLY A 51 -9.35 15.59 -1.37
N GLY A 52 -9.06 14.29 -1.44
CA GLY A 52 -9.20 13.39 -0.30
C GLY A 52 -8.44 13.91 0.93
N VAL A 53 -8.97 13.63 2.12
CA VAL A 53 -8.33 13.97 3.39
C VAL A 53 -7.05 13.13 3.51
N ARG A 54 -5.94 13.63 2.97
CA ARG A 54 -4.63 13.04 3.18
C ARG A 54 -4.16 13.49 4.56
N PRO A 55 -4.07 12.59 5.56
CA PRO A 55 -3.48 12.98 6.82
C PRO A 55 -2.08 13.51 6.54
N ALA A 56 -1.77 14.71 7.08
CA ALA A 56 -0.40 15.19 7.16
C ALA A 56 0.39 14.14 7.95
N VAL A 57 1.14 13.32 7.22
CA VAL A 57 1.86 12.16 7.73
C VAL A 57 2.91 12.62 8.75
N ALA A 58 2.54 12.57 10.03
CA ALA A 58 3.51 12.25 11.06
C ALA A 58 3.93 10.79 10.82
N SER A 59 5.21 10.63 10.51
CA SER A 59 5.94 9.37 10.38
C SER A 59 5.45 8.33 11.41
N GLY A 60 4.88 7.23 10.93
CA GLY A 60 4.35 6.19 11.81
C GLY A 60 3.46 5.23 11.05
N GLU A 61 4.13 4.25 10.44
CA GLU A 61 3.71 2.87 10.14
C GLU A 61 2.20 2.62 10.03
N HIS A 62 1.82 1.96 8.92
CA HIS A 62 0.45 1.57 8.52
C HIS A 62 -0.33 2.56 7.64
N ALA A 63 0.34 3.18 6.67
CA ALA A 63 -0.30 3.51 5.39
C ALA A 63 -0.48 2.21 4.58
N PRO A 64 -1.42 2.11 3.62
CA PRO A 64 -1.45 0.99 2.66
C PRO A 64 -0.03 0.80 2.13
N ARG A 65 0.50 -0.43 2.18
CA ARG A 65 1.90 -0.76 1.87
C ARG A 65 2.30 -0.09 0.56
N ALA A 66 2.91 1.10 0.66
CA ALA A 66 3.31 1.84 -0.50
C ALA A 66 4.41 1.00 -1.16
N ILE A 67 4.12 0.52 -2.37
CA ILE A 67 5.07 -0.31 -3.11
C ILE A 67 6.35 0.53 -3.27
N PRO A 68 7.49 0.05 -2.75
CA PRO A 68 8.71 0.84 -2.74
C PRO A 68 9.12 1.17 -4.17
N SER A 69 9.49 2.43 -4.44
CA SER A 69 9.91 2.83 -5.78
C SER A 69 11.14 2.02 -6.23
N PRO A 70 11.37 1.83 -7.54
CA PRO A 70 12.55 1.11 -8.01
C PRO A 70 13.87 1.68 -7.48
N ARG A 71 13.95 3.00 -7.23
CA ARG A 71 15.11 3.65 -6.62
C ARG A 71 15.32 3.19 -5.18
N ALA A 72 14.25 3.18 -4.38
CA ALA A 72 14.30 2.71 -2.99
C ALA A 72 14.71 1.23 -2.90
N ILE A 73 14.27 0.39 -3.84
CA ILE A 73 14.69 -1.02 -3.90
C ILE A 73 16.18 -1.13 -4.25
N VAL A 74 16.70 -0.31 -5.20
CA VAL A 74 18.15 -0.28 -5.48
C VAL A 74 18.94 0.17 -4.25
N GLU A 75 18.52 1.25 -3.59
CA GLU A 75 19.19 1.76 -2.39
C GLU A 75 19.24 0.72 -1.27
N HIS A 76 18.18 -0.09 -1.12
CA HIS A 76 18.20 -1.20 -0.19
C HIS A 76 19.19 -2.30 -0.61
N LEU A 77 19.20 -2.68 -1.89
CA LEU A 77 20.16 -3.66 -2.42
C LEU A 77 21.61 -3.20 -2.28
N ASP A 78 21.87 -1.90 -2.39
CA ASP A 78 23.21 -1.30 -2.25
C ASP A 78 23.83 -1.52 -0.87
N GLN A 79 22.99 -1.72 0.17
CA GLN A 79 23.46 -1.99 1.53
C GLN A 79 24.10 -3.39 1.66
N TYR A 80 23.81 -4.31 0.74
CA TYR A 80 24.23 -5.72 0.82
C TYR A 80 25.05 -6.17 -0.39
N VAL A 81 24.76 -5.67 -1.58
CA VAL A 81 25.37 -6.09 -2.84
C VAL A 81 26.14 -4.94 -3.49
N ILE A 82 27.47 -5.05 -3.44
CA ILE A 82 28.37 -4.05 -4.00
C ILE A 82 28.49 -4.22 -5.52
N GLY A 83 28.31 -3.12 -6.26
CA GLY A 83 28.32 -3.11 -7.72
C GLY A 83 27.09 -3.80 -8.33
N GLN A 84 27.24 -4.49 -9.47
CA GLN A 84 26.13 -5.16 -10.16
C GLN A 84 24.95 -4.22 -10.53
N GLU A 85 25.25 -2.97 -10.88
CA GLU A 85 24.25 -1.90 -11.14
C GLU A 85 23.13 -2.30 -12.09
N ARG A 86 23.48 -3.00 -13.17
CA ARG A 86 22.51 -3.48 -14.14
C ARG A 86 21.54 -4.50 -13.54
N ALA A 87 22.05 -5.44 -12.73
CA ALA A 87 21.22 -6.47 -12.11
C ALA A 87 20.28 -5.86 -11.07
N LYS A 88 20.78 -4.96 -10.21
CA LYS A 88 19.96 -4.24 -9.22
C LYS A 88 18.83 -3.47 -9.90
N ARG A 89 19.13 -2.69 -10.95
CA ARG A 89 18.11 -1.93 -11.68
C ARG A 89 17.02 -2.82 -12.30
N VAL A 90 17.42 -3.92 -12.96
CA VAL A 90 16.48 -4.86 -13.60
C VAL A 90 15.59 -5.52 -12.55
N LEU A 91 16.17 -5.99 -11.45
CA LEU A 91 15.44 -6.62 -10.36
C LEU A 91 14.47 -5.63 -9.69
N SER A 92 14.92 -4.41 -9.40
CA SER A 92 14.07 -3.39 -8.78
C SER A 92 12.84 -3.04 -9.62
N VAL A 93 13.00 -2.92 -10.95
CA VAL A 93 11.86 -2.68 -11.85
C VAL A 93 10.95 -3.91 -11.93
N ALA A 94 11.52 -5.12 -12.02
CA ALA A 94 10.75 -6.35 -12.08
C ALA A 94 9.91 -6.58 -10.81
N VAL A 95 10.51 -6.36 -9.63
CA VAL A 95 9.85 -6.48 -8.33
C VAL A 95 8.80 -5.39 -8.15
N TYR A 96 9.10 -4.14 -8.49
CA TYR A 96 8.13 -3.05 -8.45
C TYR A 96 6.90 -3.36 -9.31
N ASN A 97 7.11 -3.78 -10.56
CA ASN A 97 6.02 -4.14 -11.46
C ASN A 97 5.27 -5.40 -10.99
N HIS A 98 5.97 -6.37 -10.40
CA HIS A 98 5.34 -7.54 -9.80
C HIS A 98 4.39 -7.14 -8.68
N TYR A 99 4.85 -6.30 -7.74
CA TYR A 99 4.01 -5.80 -6.66
C TYR A 99 2.89 -4.90 -7.17
N LYS A 100 3.13 -4.06 -8.17
CA LYS A 100 2.07 -3.24 -8.78
C LYS A 100 0.99 -4.13 -9.41
N ARG A 101 1.38 -5.24 -10.04
CA ARG A 101 0.44 -6.21 -10.59
C ARG A 101 -0.33 -6.97 -9.50
N VAL A 102 0.32 -7.41 -8.43
CA VAL A 102 -0.30 -8.20 -7.35
C VAL A 102 -1.19 -7.35 -6.44
N PHE A 103 -0.77 -6.13 -6.11
CA PHE A 103 -1.45 -5.27 -5.15
C PHE A 103 -2.24 -4.12 -5.79
N GLY A 104 -1.91 -3.73 -7.03
CA GLY A 104 -2.63 -2.69 -7.78
C GLY A 104 -3.87 -3.21 -8.53
N SER A 105 -4.11 -4.52 -8.53
CA SER A 105 -5.29 -5.17 -9.15
C SER A 105 -6.28 -5.71 -8.12
N GLY A 106 -6.32 -5.12 -6.91
CA GLY A 106 -7.26 -5.48 -5.84
C GLY A 106 -8.75 -5.29 -6.14
N SER A 107 -9.13 -5.01 -7.40
CA SER A 107 -10.51 -4.97 -7.89
C SER A 107 -10.85 -6.05 -8.93
N SER A 108 -9.91 -6.94 -9.31
CA SER A 108 -10.14 -7.89 -10.41
C SER A 108 -9.59 -9.29 -10.13
N GLU A 109 -10.04 -9.90 -9.02
CA GLU A 109 -10.07 -11.36 -8.91
C GLU A 109 -11.51 -11.85 -8.97
N HIS A 110 -12.17 -11.70 -10.12
CA HIS A 110 -13.11 -12.68 -10.64
C HIS A 110 -12.89 -12.77 -12.15
N GLY A 111 -12.59 -13.98 -12.62
CA GLY A 111 -12.45 -14.25 -14.04
C GLY A 111 -13.74 -13.97 -14.82
N ALA A 112 -13.55 -13.93 -16.14
CA ALA A 112 -14.53 -13.71 -17.20
C ALA A 112 -14.80 -12.24 -17.55
N GLY A 113 -14.74 -11.98 -18.86
CA GLY A 113 -14.61 -10.66 -19.46
C GLY A 113 -15.68 -9.66 -19.03
N SER A 114 -15.23 -8.43 -18.83
CA SER A 114 -16.08 -7.25 -18.71
C SER A 114 -15.36 -6.11 -19.39
N HIS A 115 -15.75 -5.84 -20.64
CA HIS A 115 -15.38 -4.64 -21.36
C HIS A 115 -16.09 -3.43 -20.72
N THR A 116 -15.32 -2.44 -20.27
CA THR A 116 -15.79 -1.05 -20.14
C THR A 116 -14.72 -0.11 -20.69
N PRO A 117 -15.05 0.80 -21.61
CA PRO A 117 -14.06 1.65 -22.27
C PRO A 117 -13.83 2.97 -21.51
N ALA A 118 -12.55 3.36 -21.44
CA ALA A 118 -12.01 4.72 -21.25
C ALA A 118 -12.17 5.32 -19.82
N GLU A 119 -11.18 5.91 -19.13
CA GLU A 119 -9.99 6.68 -19.53
C GLU A 119 -8.89 6.62 -18.44
N ASP A 120 -8.04 5.60 -18.48
CA ASP A 120 -6.61 5.68 -18.14
C ASP A 120 -6.06 4.30 -18.50
N GLY A 121 -5.21 4.23 -19.52
CA GLY A 121 -4.86 2.98 -20.18
C GLY A 121 -4.49 1.89 -19.18
N ASP A 122 -5.38 0.91 -19.04
CA ASP A 122 -5.12 -0.33 -18.30
C ASP A 122 -4.04 -1.08 -19.09
N VAL A 123 -2.79 -0.67 -18.86
CA VAL A 123 -1.63 -1.31 -19.45
C VAL A 123 -1.55 -2.69 -18.82
N GLU A 124 -1.97 -3.70 -19.58
CA GLU A 124 -1.91 -5.09 -19.17
C GLU A 124 -0.47 -5.43 -18.72
N LEU A 125 -0.27 -5.53 -17.40
CA LEU A 125 1.04 -5.74 -16.82
C LEU A 125 1.49 -7.18 -17.08
N THR A 126 2.28 -7.36 -18.14
CA THR A 126 2.81 -8.67 -18.54
C THR A 126 3.81 -9.20 -17.51
N LYS A 127 3.71 -10.50 -17.18
CA LYS A 127 4.66 -11.19 -16.29
C LYS A 127 6.05 -11.24 -16.94
N SER A 128 7.01 -10.55 -16.33
CA SER A 128 8.41 -10.57 -16.73
C SER A 128 9.23 -11.39 -15.73
N ASN A 129 9.71 -12.57 -16.14
CA ASN A 129 10.66 -13.37 -15.35
C ASN A 129 12.08 -12.85 -15.59
N VAL A 130 12.95 -12.96 -14.59
CA VAL A 130 14.36 -12.54 -14.68
C VAL A 130 15.27 -13.76 -14.67
N LEU A 131 16.21 -13.83 -15.62
CA LEU A 131 17.31 -14.80 -15.63
C LEU A 131 18.61 -14.09 -15.22
N LEU A 132 19.24 -14.54 -14.15
CA LEU A 132 20.50 -13.98 -13.65
C LEU A 132 21.70 -14.81 -14.13
N ILE A 133 22.58 -14.19 -14.92
CA ILE A 133 23.80 -14.82 -15.45
C ILE A 133 25.02 -14.07 -14.91
N GLY A 134 26.02 -14.80 -14.42
CA GLY A 134 27.27 -14.22 -13.95
C GLY A 134 28.23 -15.27 -13.35
N PRO A 135 29.52 -14.92 -13.19
CA PRO A 135 30.55 -15.84 -12.70
C PRO A 135 30.26 -16.33 -11.28
N THR A 136 30.96 -17.38 -10.84
CA THR A 136 30.84 -17.89 -9.46
C THR A 136 31.22 -16.79 -8.46
N GLY A 137 30.53 -16.75 -7.31
CA GLY A 137 30.80 -15.75 -6.26
C GLY A 137 30.34 -14.31 -6.54
N SER A 138 29.68 -14.03 -7.67
CA SER A 138 29.29 -12.65 -8.05
C SER A 138 28.07 -12.07 -7.31
N GLY A 139 27.60 -12.71 -6.24
CA GLY A 139 26.45 -12.22 -5.45
C GLY A 139 25.05 -12.53 -6.02
N LYS A 140 24.91 -13.44 -7.00
CA LYS A 140 23.59 -13.82 -7.57
C LYS A 140 22.61 -14.32 -6.51
N THR A 141 23.06 -15.20 -5.63
CA THR A 141 22.25 -15.75 -4.53
C THR A 141 21.92 -14.68 -3.50
N LEU A 142 22.89 -13.83 -3.18
CA LEU A 142 22.71 -12.74 -2.22
C LEU A 142 21.65 -11.74 -2.70
N LEU A 143 21.67 -11.36 -3.98
CA LEU A 143 20.63 -10.52 -4.60
C LEU A 143 19.22 -11.09 -4.40
N ALA A 144 19.04 -12.41 -4.56
CA ALA A 144 17.75 -13.05 -4.36
C ALA A 144 17.33 -13.08 -2.89
N GLN A 145 18.27 -13.33 -1.97
CA GLN A 145 18.01 -13.36 -0.53
C GLN A 145 17.64 -11.98 0.04
N THR A 146 18.29 -10.91 -0.43
CA THR A 146 18.01 -9.54 0.02
C THR A 146 16.66 -9.01 -0.48
N LEU A 147 16.06 -9.64 -1.50
CA LEU A 147 14.74 -9.26 -2.02
C LEU A 147 13.57 -10.04 -1.38
N ALA A 148 13.86 -11.12 -0.65
CA ALA A 148 12.87 -11.98 0.00
C ALA A 148 12.45 -11.41 1.36
#